data_AF-A0A522LMT6-F1
#
_entry.id   AF-A0A522LMT6-F1
#
_cell.length_a   1.000
_cell.length_b   1.000
_cell.length_c   1.000
_cell.angle_alpha   90.00
_cell.angle_beta   90.00
_cell.angle_gamma   90.00
#
_symmetry.space_group_name_H-M   'P 1'
#
loop_
_entity.id
_entity.type
_entity.pdbx_description
1 polymer ?
#
loop_
_entity_poly.entity_id
_entity_poly.type
_entity_poly.pdbx_seq_one_letter_code
_entity_poly.pdbx_strand_id
1 'polypeptide(L)'
;MEKFHDLVDQICGKDTRYKPDAYEFLLRGLTFTQNKLKRKAHVSGRELASGLRDYAIDQYGALAARVLSHWGINNTRDFGNIVFNMIEHKLLAKNENDSLDDFNAVYDFDEAFANVLVDTVTKGFRLKNDK
;
A
#
# COMPACT_ATOMS: atom_id res chain seq x y z
N MET A 1 14.31 11.46 10.92
CA MET A 1 13.88 11.46 9.51
C MET A 1 15.06 11.19 8.58
N GLU A 2 16.22 11.84 8.77
CA GLU A 2 17.45 11.62 7.98
C GLU A 2 17.81 10.13 7.78
N LYS A 3 17.85 9.35 8.85
CA LYS A 3 18.13 7.90 8.79
C LYS A 3 17.17 7.07 7.91
N PHE A 4 15.91 7.50 7.74
CA PHE A 4 14.97 6.76 6.91
C PHE A 4 15.26 7.01 5.43
N HIS A 5 15.48 8.28 5.03
CA HIS A 5 15.81 8.61 3.66
C HIS A 5 17.13 7.95 3.23
N ASP A 6 18.15 7.94 4.10
CA ASP A 6 19.42 7.25 3.81
C ASP A 6 19.23 5.74 3.55
N LEU A 7 18.37 5.08 4.33
CA LEU A 7 18.06 3.66 4.16
C LEU A 7 17.27 3.42 2.87
N VAL A 8 16.30 4.29 2.56
CA VAL A 8 15.54 4.22 1.31
C VAL A 8 16.45 4.44 0.10
N ASP A 9 17.37 5.39 0.16
CA ASP A 9 18.34 5.63 -0.91
C ASP A 9 19.26 4.42 -1.11
N GLN A 10 19.69 3.76 -0.04
CA GLN A 10 20.43 2.50 -0.13
C GLN A 10 19.61 1.37 -0.75
N ILE A 11 18.32 1.27 -0.42
CA ILE A 11 17.42 0.30 -1.03
C ILE A 11 17.25 0.60 -2.52
N CYS A 12 16.93 1.85 -2.88
CA CYS A 12 16.75 2.28 -4.27
C CYS A 12 18.03 2.11 -5.11
N GLY A 13 19.21 2.20 -4.49
CA GLY A 13 20.49 1.90 -5.13
C GLY A 13 20.68 0.41 -5.48
N LYS A 14 19.97 -0.50 -4.79
CA LYS A 14 19.98 -1.95 -5.07
C LYS A 14 18.80 -2.41 -5.92
N ASP A 15 17.62 -1.89 -5.63
CA ASP A 15 16.38 -2.19 -6.33
C ASP A 15 15.75 -0.92 -6.91
N THR A 16 15.93 -0.74 -8.21
CA THR A 16 15.48 0.45 -8.95
C THR A 16 14.03 0.35 -9.43
N ARG A 17 13.33 -0.76 -9.15
CA ARG A 17 11.94 -0.96 -9.57
C ARG A 17 10.98 0.00 -8.88
N TYR A 18 11.31 0.45 -7.67
CA TYR A 18 10.43 1.26 -6.83
C TYR A 18 11.06 2.61 -6.48
N LYS A 19 10.25 3.67 -6.52
CA LYS A 19 10.69 5.01 -6.12
C LYS A 19 10.68 5.18 -4.60
N PRO A 20 11.45 6.14 -4.04
CA PRO A 20 11.44 6.44 -2.61
C PRO A 20 10.04 6.63 -2.01
N ASP A 21 9.14 7.28 -2.75
CA ASP A 21 7.74 7.51 -2.36
C ASP A 21 6.98 6.21 -2.07
N ALA A 22 7.31 5.11 -2.76
CA ALA A 22 6.69 3.80 -2.57
C ALA A 22 6.91 3.28 -1.13
N TYR A 23 8.11 3.51 -0.59
CA TYR A 23 8.51 3.08 0.75
C TYR A 23 7.82 3.91 1.83
N GLU A 24 7.72 5.22 1.60
CA GLU A 24 6.97 6.11 2.50
C GLU A 24 5.47 5.78 2.49
N PHE A 25 4.90 5.58 1.31
CA PHE A 25 3.52 5.15 1.13
C PHE A 25 3.24 3.86 1.90
N LEU A 26 4.13 2.87 1.81
CA LEU A 26 3.95 1.58 2.47
C LEU A 26 3.94 1.71 4.00
N LEU A 27 4.83 2.52 4.60
CA LEU A 27 4.83 2.76 6.04
C LEU A 27 3.54 3.44 6.54
N ARG A 28 3.10 4.46 5.81
CA ARG A 28 1.86 5.19 6.13
C ARG A 28 0.64 4.27 5.99
N GLY A 29 0.61 3.48 4.93
CA GLY A 29 -0.45 2.52 4.67
C GLY A 29 -0.48 1.34 5.65
N LEU A 30 0.67 0.86 6.13
CA LEU A 30 0.72 -0.10 7.24
C LEU A 30 0.08 0.48 8.51
N THR A 31 0.45 1.72 8.86
CA THR A 31 -0.14 2.43 10.01
C THR A 31 -1.66 2.59 9.86
N PHE A 32 -2.11 2.99 8.67
CA PHE A 32 -3.53 3.06 8.33
C PHE A 32 -4.23 1.71 8.55
N THR A 33 -3.62 0.63 8.07
CA THR A 33 -4.19 -0.72 8.16
C THR A 33 -4.30 -1.19 9.60
N GLN A 34 -3.26 -0.99 10.42
CA GLN A 34 -3.27 -1.32 11.85
C GLN A 34 -4.36 -0.54 12.60
N ASN A 35 -4.51 0.75 12.31
CA ASN A 35 -5.54 1.58 12.90
C ASN A 35 -6.94 1.11 12.49
N LYS A 36 -7.14 0.76 11.22
CA LYS A 36 -8.41 0.22 10.70
C LYS A 36 -8.79 -1.11 11.37
N LEU A 37 -7.81 -1.99 11.60
CA LEU A 37 -8.00 -3.27 12.29
C LEU A 37 -8.09 -3.14 13.82
N LYS A 38 -7.91 -1.93 14.38
CA LYS A 38 -7.87 -1.64 15.82
C LYS A 38 -6.87 -2.52 16.58
N ARG A 39 -5.77 -2.91 15.94
CA ARG A 39 -4.70 -3.70 16.56
C ARG A 39 -3.34 -3.19 16.08
N LYS A 40 -2.41 -3.05 17.02
CA LYS A 40 -0.98 -2.78 16.72
C LYS A 40 -0.17 -4.05 16.47
N ALA A 41 -0.86 -5.17 16.30
CA ALA A 41 -0.27 -6.48 16.10
C ALA A 41 0.15 -6.69 14.65
N HIS A 42 0.70 -7.88 14.39
CA HIS A 42 1.01 -8.35 13.05
C HIS A 42 -0.14 -8.15 12.06
N VAL A 43 0.21 -7.77 10.84
CA VAL A 43 -0.71 -7.64 9.71
C VAL A 43 -0.20 -8.59 8.65
N SER A 44 -1.02 -9.57 8.26
CA SER A 44 -0.65 -10.51 7.20
C SER A 44 -0.48 -9.78 5.86
N GLY A 45 0.26 -10.37 4.92
CA GLY A 45 0.47 -9.75 3.60
C GLY A 45 -0.84 -9.42 2.87
N ARG A 46 -1.86 -10.29 2.97
CA ARG A 46 -3.18 -10.07 2.36
C ARG A 46 -3.95 -8.91 3.00
N GLU A 47 -3.91 -8.82 4.33
CA GLU A 47 -4.52 -7.70 5.06
C GLU A 47 -3.80 -6.39 4.74
N LEU A 48 -2.47 -6.41 4.67
CA LEU A 48 -1.67 -5.24 4.31
C LEU A 48 -1.98 -4.80 2.87
N ALA A 49 -1.96 -5.70 1.90
CA ALA A 49 -2.28 -5.36 0.52
C ALA A 49 -3.67 -4.73 0.39
N SER A 50 -4.67 -5.29 1.08
CA SER A 50 -6.02 -4.76 1.11
C SER A 50 -6.09 -3.38 1.78
N GLY A 51 -5.37 -3.19 2.88
CA GLY A 51 -5.29 -1.91 3.57
C GLY A 51 -4.54 -0.84 2.76
N LEU A 52 -3.51 -1.23 1.99
CA LEU A 52 -2.81 -0.35 1.06
C LEU A 52 -3.70 0.12 -0.09
N ARG A 53 -4.56 -0.76 -0.62
CA ARG A 53 -5.60 -0.35 -1.59
C ARG A 53 -6.49 0.73 -1.00
N ASP A 54 -7.05 0.45 0.17
CA ASP A 54 -8.00 1.35 0.82
C ASP A 54 -7.32 2.69 1.17
N TYR A 55 -6.07 2.65 1.61
CA TYR A 55 -5.27 3.85 1.87
C TYR A 55 -4.98 4.64 0.58
N ALA A 56 -4.62 3.98 -0.52
CA ALA A 56 -4.39 4.66 -1.80
C ALA A 56 -5.66 5.36 -2.31
N ILE A 57 -6.81 4.72 -2.19
CA ILE A 57 -8.11 5.30 -2.57
C ILE A 57 -8.45 6.48 -1.65
N ASP A 58 -8.23 6.36 -0.34
CA ASP A 58 -8.49 7.43 0.62
C ASP A 58 -7.64 8.69 0.34
N GLN A 59 -6.37 8.52 -0.05
CA GLN A 59 -5.45 9.64 -0.26
C GLN A 59 -5.53 10.24 -1.68
N TYR A 60 -5.73 9.41 -2.70
CA TYR A 60 -5.58 9.81 -4.10
C TYR A 60 -6.86 9.63 -4.93
N GLY A 61 -7.88 8.99 -4.37
CA GLY A 61 -9.14 8.71 -5.04
C GLY A 61 -8.91 8.02 -6.39
N ALA A 62 -9.50 8.59 -7.44
CA ALA A 62 -9.40 8.08 -8.81
C ALA A 62 -7.99 8.08 -9.40
N LEU A 63 -7.06 8.83 -8.80
CA LEU A 63 -5.67 8.87 -9.24
C LEU A 63 -4.80 7.79 -8.58
N ALA A 64 -5.34 7.01 -7.63
CA ALA A 64 -4.62 6.00 -6.87
C ALA A 64 -3.78 5.06 -7.76
N ALA A 65 -4.40 4.42 -8.76
CA ALA A 65 -3.70 3.51 -9.67
C ALA A 65 -2.54 4.20 -10.41
N ARG A 66 -2.74 5.45 -10.88
CA ARG A 66 -1.72 6.20 -11.61
C ARG A 66 -0.56 6.61 -10.72
N VAL A 67 -0.85 7.00 -9.49
CA VAL A 67 0.17 7.37 -8.48
C VAL A 67 1.00 6.14 -8.11
N LEU A 68 0.35 5.01 -7.81
CA LEU A 68 1.04 3.75 -7.52
C LEU A 68 1.92 3.29 -8.68
N SER A 69 1.38 3.29 -9.90
CA SER A 69 2.13 2.92 -11.11
C SER A 69 3.32 3.86 -11.35
N HIS A 70 3.16 5.17 -11.11
CA HIS A 70 4.26 6.12 -11.20
C HIS A 70 5.41 5.80 -10.22
N TRP A 71 5.11 5.19 -9.07
CA TRP A 71 6.10 4.74 -8.10
C TRP A 71 6.63 3.32 -8.35
N GLY A 72 6.19 2.67 -9.42
CA GLY A 72 6.62 1.32 -9.81
C GLY A 72 5.73 0.20 -9.26
N ILE A 73 4.62 0.53 -8.59
CA ILE A 73 3.68 -0.43 -8.02
C ILE A 73 2.55 -0.68 -9.01
N ASN A 74 2.49 -1.87 -9.60
CA ASN A 74 1.49 -2.21 -10.62
C ASN A 74 0.63 -3.41 -10.23
N ASN A 75 1.02 -4.18 -9.21
CA ASN A 75 0.26 -5.31 -8.72
C ASN A 75 0.50 -5.53 -7.22
N THR A 76 -0.23 -6.47 -6.62
CA THR A 76 -0.12 -6.73 -5.18
C THR A 76 1.24 -7.31 -4.77
N ARG A 77 1.91 -8.07 -5.67
CA ARG A 77 3.25 -8.63 -5.41
C ARG A 77 4.31 -7.54 -5.29
N ASP A 78 4.13 -6.39 -5.93
CA ASP A 78 5.02 -5.24 -5.78
C ASP A 78 5.04 -4.73 -4.32
N PHE A 79 3.90 -4.71 -3.63
CA PHE A 79 3.89 -4.39 -2.20
C PHE A 79 4.72 -5.37 -1.39
N GLY A 80 4.62 -6.66 -1.72
CA GLY A 80 5.44 -7.69 -1.09
C GLY A 80 6.92 -7.45 -1.31
N ASN A 81 7.34 -7.15 -2.55
CA ASN A 81 8.75 -6.84 -2.84
C ASN A 81 9.24 -5.64 -2.03
N ILE A 82 8.44 -4.57 -1.92
CA ILE A 82 8.78 -3.40 -1.10
C ILE A 82 8.90 -3.76 0.38
N VAL A 83 7.95 -4.55 0.92
CA VAL A 83 8.01 -5.03 2.32
C VAL A 83 9.30 -5.81 2.57
N PHE A 84 9.66 -6.73 1.68
CA PHE A 84 10.85 -7.54 1.82
C PHE A 84 12.14 -6.72 1.68
N ASN A 85 12.20 -5.77 0.76
CA ASN A 85 13.29 -4.80 0.66
C ASN A 85 13.50 -4.05 2.00
N MET A 86 12.41 -3.68 2.67
CA MET A 86 12.43 -3.00 3.96
C MET A 86 12.82 -3.93 5.12
N ILE A 87 12.42 -5.20 5.09
CA ILE A 87 12.84 -6.21 6.08
C ILE A 87 14.35 -6.43 6.02
N GLU A 88 14.92 -6.53 4.82
CA GLU A 88 16.37 -6.71 4.64
C GLU A 88 17.19 -5.57 5.26
N HIS A 89 16.64 -4.36 5.26
CA HIS A 89 17.25 -3.17 5.85
C HIS A 89 16.75 -2.86 7.28
N LYS A 90 16.05 -3.82 7.91
CA LYS A 90 15.56 -3.75 9.30
C LYS A 90 14.59 -2.59 9.57
N LEU A 91 13.93 -2.08 8.53
CA LEU A 91 12.87 -1.07 8.65
C LEU A 91 11.53 -1.70 9.07
N LEU A 92 11.31 -2.96 8.69
CA LEU A 92 10.15 -3.76 9.08
C LEU A 92 10.61 -5.09 9.68
N ALA A 93 9.76 -5.65 10.53
CA ALA A 93 9.91 -7.01 11.05
C ALA A 93 8.94 -7.94 10.32
N LYS A 94 9.34 -9.20 10.16
CA LYS A 94 8.48 -10.27 9.66
C LYS A 94 8.27 -11.32 10.75
N ASN A 95 7.18 -12.07 10.63
CA ASN A 95 7.00 -13.33 11.33
C ASN A 95 7.55 -14.49 10.50
N GLU A 96 7.76 -15.63 11.14
CA GLU A 96 8.33 -16.84 10.51
C GLU A 96 7.47 -17.39 9.37
N ASN A 97 6.15 -17.15 9.44
CA ASN A 97 5.19 -17.63 8.44
C ASN A 97 4.94 -16.64 7.30
N ASP A 98 5.50 -15.42 7.36
CA ASP A 98 5.26 -14.44 6.31
C ASP A 98 6.07 -14.78 5.06
N SER A 99 5.35 -14.87 3.94
CA SER A 99 5.95 -15.12 2.63
C SER A 99 5.64 -13.99 1.67
N LEU A 100 6.52 -13.80 0.69
CA LEU A 100 6.24 -12.94 -0.45
C LEU A 100 4.97 -13.40 -1.19
N ASP A 101 4.64 -14.69 -1.11
CA ASP A 101 3.46 -15.25 -1.75
C ASP A 101 2.14 -14.81 -1.12
N ASP A 102 2.16 -14.29 0.11
CA ASP A 102 0.97 -13.68 0.74
C ASP A 102 0.49 -12.43 -0.02
N PHE A 103 1.31 -11.90 -0.92
CA PHE A 103 1.01 -10.76 -1.76
C PHE A 103 0.64 -11.16 -3.19
N ASN A 104 0.65 -12.44 -3.55
CA ASN A 104 0.30 -12.86 -4.91
C ASN A 104 -1.21 -12.80 -5.13
N ALA A 105 -1.61 -12.11 -6.20
CA ALA A 105 -3.00 -12.06 -6.69
C ALA A 105 -4.04 -11.81 -5.57
N VAL A 106 -3.75 -10.89 -4.64
CA VAL A 106 -4.70 -10.57 -3.56
C VAL A 106 -5.92 -9.85 -4.12
N TYR A 107 -5.71 -9.00 -5.12
CA TYR A 107 -6.73 -8.39 -5.97
C TYR A 107 -6.11 -7.95 -7.29
N ASP A 108 -6.96 -7.73 -8.29
CA ASP A 108 -6.59 -7.11 -9.55
C ASP A 108 -6.61 -5.57 -9.42
N PHE A 109 -5.57 -4.90 -9.92
CA PHE A 109 -5.46 -3.44 -9.80
C PHE A 109 -6.47 -2.70 -10.66
N ASP A 110 -6.74 -3.18 -11.88
CA ASP A 110 -7.69 -2.53 -12.79
C ASP A 110 -9.10 -2.61 -12.19
N GLU A 111 -9.50 -3.77 -11.66
CA GLU A 111 -10.77 -3.93 -10.95
C GLU A 111 -10.83 -3.07 -9.67
N ALA A 112 -9.78 -3.12 -8.85
CA ALA A 112 -9.73 -2.45 -7.56
C ALA A 112 -9.82 -0.91 -7.65
N PHE A 113 -9.33 -0.32 -8.74
CA PHE A 113 -9.25 1.13 -8.90
C PHE A 113 -10.21 1.69 -9.96
N ALA A 114 -10.85 0.86 -10.81
CA ALA A 114 -11.75 1.34 -11.87
C ALA A 114 -12.98 2.10 -11.34
N ASN A 115 -13.60 1.65 -10.25
CA ASN A 115 -14.91 2.15 -9.81
C ASN A 115 -14.86 3.28 -8.79
N VAL A 116 -13.67 3.78 -8.45
CA VAL A 116 -13.49 4.78 -7.40
C VAL A 116 -14.33 6.05 -7.66
N LEU A 117 -14.36 6.53 -8.90
CA LEU A 117 -15.15 7.72 -9.26
C LEU A 117 -16.66 7.50 -9.07
N VAL A 118 -17.17 6.33 -9.46
CA VAL A 118 -18.60 6.01 -9.37
C VAL A 118 -19.02 5.90 -7.90
N ASP A 119 -18.19 5.28 -7.07
CA ASP A 119 -18.46 5.10 -5.64
C ASP A 119 -18.44 6.41 -4.87
N THR A 120 -17.48 7.30 -5.17
CA THR A 120 -17.42 8.64 -4.55
C THR A 120 -18.65 9.48 -4.91
N VAL A 121 -19.06 9.47 -6.19
CA VAL A 121 -20.23 10.21 -6.66
C VAL A 121 -21.52 9.64 -6.03
N THR A 122 -21.69 8.32 -6.04
CA THR A 122 -22.89 7.66 -5.51
C THR A 122 -23.05 7.88 -4.00
N LYS A 123 -21.96 7.84 -3.23
CA LYS A 123 -21.98 8.19 -1.79
C LYS A 123 -22.36 9.66 -1.56
N GLY A 124 -21.85 10.58 -2.38
CA GLY A 124 -22.17 12.00 -2.31
C GLY A 124 -23.65 12.31 -2.59
N PHE A 125 -24.30 11.56 -3.47
CA PHE A 125 -25.74 11.69 -3.75
C PHE A 125 -26.62 11.07 -2.66
N ARG A 126 -26.27 9.89 -2.12
CA ARG A 126 -27.02 9.28 -1.01
C ARG A 126 -27.11 10.18 0.23
N LEU A 127 -26.00 10.84 0.61
CA LEU A 127 -25.98 11.74 1.76
C LEU A 127 -26.80 13.03 1.59
N LYS A 128 -27.12 13.43 0.35
CA LYS A 128 -27.96 14.60 0.08
C LYS A 128 -29.46 14.30 0.06
N ASN A 129 -29.84 13.04 -0.15
CA ASN A 129 -31.24 12.63 -0.23
C ASN A 129 -31.81 12.13 1.12
N ASP A 130 -30.97 11.97 2.14
CA ASP A 130 -31.35 11.62 3.52
C ASP A 130 -31.49 12.84 4.44
N LYS A 131 -31.64 14.06 3.88
CA LYS A 131 -31.89 15.31 4.63
C LYS A 131 -33.19 15.98 4.22
#